data_AF-A0A842PFR2-F1
#
_entry.id   AF-A0A842PFR2-F1
#
_cell.length_a   1.000
_cell.length_b   1.000
_cell.length_c   1.000
_cell.angle_alpha   90.00
_cell.angle_beta   90.00
_cell.angle_gamma   90.00
#
_symmetry.space_group_name_H-M   'P 1'
#
loop_
_entity.id
_entity.type
_entity.pdbx_description
1 polymer ?
#
loop_
_entity_poly.entity_id
_entity_poly.type
_entity_poly.pdbx_seq_one_letter_code
_entity_poly.pdbx_strand_id
1 'polypeptide(L)'
;MVVLLGGGIMWLQERNMGWMGVIAALLLVGAGIFGASFLADQATVSEEDVKTITEEDAVALVAAFDDTSDHRFSIIIVGGNESIAGSSEVGDTHPSVIEQGGPVDWWATTMRNNVWAPLGLGVAMQWIILGLFVGCAMGSAGAQARSMFSQLTPKTRTSEFFGFFGFLGKSAAMIGTFLYGIASTAAGSRVAILTVTVVILAGTYLTSRIDLEEGIRVAEEEDARANGEIPLE
;
A
#
# COMPACT_ATOMS: atom_id res chain seq x y z
N MET A 1 16.83 -14.84 15.26
CA MET A 1 17.45 -13.81 14.40
C MET A 1 17.27 -12.39 14.96
N VAL A 2 16.04 -11.94 15.25
CA VAL A 2 15.76 -10.57 15.76
C VAL A 2 16.50 -10.25 17.07
N VAL A 3 16.63 -11.20 18.00
CA VAL A 3 17.36 -11.02 19.27
C VAL A 3 18.87 -10.83 19.07
N LEU A 4 19.47 -11.54 18.10
CA LEU A 4 20.90 -11.43 17.79
C LEU A 4 21.23 -10.10 17.10
N LEU A 5 20.36 -9.66 16.17
CA LEU A 5 20.51 -8.37 15.51
C LEU A 5 20.28 -7.21 16.49
N GLY A 6 19.27 -7.30 17.35
CA GLY A 6 19.00 -6.31 18.39
C GLY A 6 20.15 -6.18 19.39
N GLY A 7 20.69 -7.31 19.88
CA GLY A 7 21.85 -7.32 20.77
C GLY A 7 23.13 -6.77 20.11
N GLY A 8 23.34 -7.08 18.83
CA GLY A 8 24.47 -6.55 18.06
C GLY A 8 24.41 -5.03 17.87
N ILE A 9 23.22 -4.49 17.58
CA ILE A 9 23.01 -3.04 17.43
C ILE A 9 23.19 -2.33 18.78
N MET A 10 22.69 -2.90 19.88
CA MET A 10 22.84 -2.33 21.23
C MET A 10 24.32 -2.25 21.65
N TRP A 11 25.09 -3.32 21.41
CA TRP A 11 26.54 -3.35 21.66
C TRP A 11 27.31 -2.32 20.82
N LEU A 12 26.87 -2.09 19.58
CA LEU A 12 27.43 -1.08 18.67
C LEU A 12 27.15 0.36 19.15
N GLN A 13 25.97 0.60 19.72
CA GLN A 13 25.57 1.90 20.26
C GLN A 13 26.27 2.24 21.59
N GLU A 14 26.48 1.25 22.46
CA GLU A 14 27.19 1.42 23.74
C GLU A 14 28.65 1.90 23.56
N ARG A 15 29.25 1.68 22.39
CA ARG A 15 30.66 2.00 22.11
C ARG A 15 30.90 3.43 21.59
N ASN A 16 29.87 4.28 21.57
CA ASN A 16 29.90 5.70 21.19
C ASN A 16 30.69 6.01 19.90
N MET A 17 30.54 5.19 18.85
CA MET A 17 31.37 5.23 17.63
C MET A 17 30.94 6.24 16.57
N GLY A 18 30.08 7.22 16.91
CA GLY A 18 29.62 8.26 15.98
C GLY A 18 29.18 7.71 14.61
N TRP A 19 29.70 8.29 13.53
CA TRP A 19 29.36 7.91 12.14
C TRP A 19 29.82 6.48 11.76
N MET A 20 30.91 5.99 12.35
CA MET A 20 31.37 4.60 12.13
C MET A 20 30.40 3.58 12.72
N GLY A 21 29.72 3.91 13.82
CA GLY A 21 28.69 3.06 14.41
C GLY A 21 27.49 2.87 13.48
N VAL A 22 27.09 3.93 12.77
CA VAL A 22 25.98 3.88 11.81
C VAL A 22 26.33 2.98 10.62
N ILE A 23 27.54 3.12 10.07
CA ILE A 23 28.01 2.27 8.96
C ILE A 23 28.09 0.80 9.39
N ALA A 24 28.62 0.52 10.58
CA ALA A 24 28.72 -0.84 11.09
C ALA A 24 27.35 -1.46 11.41
N ALA A 25 26.39 -0.67 11.89
CA ALA A 25 25.01 -1.13 12.06
C ALA A 25 24.35 -1.48 10.72
N LEU A 26 24.54 -0.66 9.68
CA LEU A 26 24.04 -0.95 8.33
C LEU A 26 24.66 -2.22 7.74
N LEU A 27 25.96 -2.42 7.92
CA LEU A 27 26.64 -3.65 7.49
C LEU A 27 26.15 -4.89 8.25
N LEU A 28 25.91 -4.78 9.56
CA LEU A 28 25.41 -5.88 10.38
C LEU A 28 23.99 -6.30 9.98
N VAL A 29 23.12 -5.33 9.71
CA VAL A 29 21.77 -5.60 9.19
C VAL A 29 21.84 -6.18 7.78
N GLY A 30 22.68 -5.62 6.90
CA GLY A 30 22.88 -6.12 5.54
C GLY A 30 23.37 -7.57 5.51
N ALA A 31 24.38 -7.90 6.32
CA ALA A 31 24.89 -9.25 6.46
C ALA A 31 23.85 -10.21 7.08
N GLY A 32 23.04 -9.72 8.03
CA GLY A 32 21.94 -10.47 8.62
C GLY A 32 20.85 -10.83 7.61
N ILE A 33 20.42 -9.86 6.79
CA ILE A 33 19.43 -10.08 5.73
C ILE A 33 19.98 -11.02 4.65
N PHE A 34 21.23 -10.82 4.23
CA PHE A 34 21.88 -11.67 3.22
C PHE A 34 22.07 -13.10 3.72
N GLY A 35 22.57 -13.27 4.95
CA GLY A 35 22.75 -14.58 5.58
C GLY A 35 21.42 -15.31 5.78
N ALA A 36 20.37 -14.59 6.18
CA ALA A 36 19.03 -15.17 6.30
C ALA A 36 18.43 -15.56 4.95
N SER A 37 18.65 -14.75 3.90
CA SER A 37 18.21 -15.06 2.55
C SER A 37 18.92 -16.31 2.01
N PHE A 38 20.24 -16.41 2.21
CA PHE A 38 21.04 -17.56 1.80
C PHE A 38 20.66 -18.84 2.56
N LEU A 39 20.36 -18.73 3.86
CA LEU A 39 19.88 -19.86 4.67
C LEU A 39 18.43 -20.24 4.35
N ALA A 40 17.58 -19.27 4.00
CA ALA A 40 16.23 -19.54 3.52
C ALA A 40 16.25 -20.31 2.20
N ASP A 41 17.15 -19.96 1.28
CA ASP A 41 17.36 -20.64 0.01
C ASP A 41 17.86 -22.09 0.18
N GLN A 42 18.64 -22.36 1.24
CA GLN A 42 19.04 -23.73 1.60
C GLN A 42 17.95 -24.50 2.35
N ALA A 43 17.03 -23.82 3.04
CA ALA A 43 15.91 -24.46 3.74
C ALA A 43 14.77 -24.85 2.79
N THR A 44 14.74 -24.34 1.57
CA THR A 44 13.74 -24.67 0.53
C THR A 44 14.09 -25.92 -0.29
N VAL A 45 14.86 -26.87 0.26
CA VAL A 45 14.90 -28.23 -0.28
C VAL A 45 13.60 -28.93 0.11
N SER A 46 12.48 -28.48 -0.45
CA SER A 46 11.30 -29.32 -0.55
C SER A 46 11.63 -30.41 -1.55
N GLU A 47 11.57 -31.67 -1.13
CA GLU A 47 11.38 -32.76 -2.09
C GLU A 47 10.15 -32.38 -2.93
N GLU A 48 10.38 -31.99 -4.18
CA GLU A 48 9.34 -31.67 -5.12
C GLU A 48 8.62 -32.98 -5.42
N ASP A 49 7.57 -33.27 -4.66
CA ASP A 49 6.67 -34.38 -4.94
C ASP A 49 5.94 -34.05 -6.24
N VAL A 50 6.59 -34.35 -7.36
CA VAL A 50 6.07 -34.11 -8.71
C VAL A 50 4.87 -35.02 -8.87
N LYS A 51 3.69 -34.48 -8.55
CA LYS A 51 2.41 -35.15 -8.74
C LYS A 51 2.23 -35.38 -10.24
N THR A 52 2.36 -36.62 -10.67
CA THR A 52 2.16 -37.01 -12.06
C THR A 52 0.67 -37.23 -12.31
N ILE A 53 0.21 -36.80 -13.48
CA ILE A 53 -1.14 -37.11 -13.98
C ILE A 53 -0.97 -38.00 -15.20
N THR A 54 -1.91 -38.91 -15.43
CA THR A 54 -1.89 -39.70 -16.67
C THR A 54 -2.38 -38.85 -17.84
N GLU A 55 -2.06 -39.27 -19.07
CA GLU A 55 -2.53 -38.56 -20.28
C GLU A 55 -4.06 -38.57 -20.37
N GLU A 56 -4.70 -39.67 -19.97
CA GLU A 56 -6.16 -39.80 -19.92
C GLU A 56 -6.79 -38.82 -18.92
N ASP A 57 -6.20 -38.70 -17.72
CA ASP A 57 -6.65 -37.74 -16.72
C ASP A 57 -6.43 -36.29 -17.19
N ALA A 58 -5.35 -36.01 -17.91
CA ALA A 58 -5.08 -34.69 -18.48
C ALA A 58 -6.14 -34.28 -19.52
N VAL A 59 -6.53 -35.22 -20.40
CA VAL A 59 -7.58 -35.01 -21.40
C VAL A 59 -8.94 -34.83 -20.72
N ALA A 60 -9.26 -35.65 -19.72
CA ALA A 60 -10.49 -35.52 -18.95
C ALA A 60 -10.55 -34.20 -18.18
N LEU A 61 -9.41 -33.73 -17.67
CA LEU A 61 -9.29 -32.44 -16.99
C LEU A 61 -9.65 -31.29 -17.93
N VAL A 62 -9.03 -31.23 -19.13
CA VAL A 62 -9.34 -30.19 -20.13
C VAL A 62 -10.82 -30.24 -20.54
N ALA A 63 -11.34 -31.43 -20.81
CA ALA A 63 -12.74 -31.61 -21.21
C ALA A 63 -13.74 -31.19 -20.11
N ALA A 64 -13.36 -31.31 -18.84
CA ALA A 64 -14.21 -30.88 -17.72
C ALA A 64 -14.30 -29.35 -17.59
N PHE A 65 -13.28 -28.61 -18.05
CA PHE A 65 -13.26 -27.16 -17.99
C PHE A 65 -13.97 -26.50 -19.19
N ASP A 66 -13.92 -27.12 -20.38
CA ASP A 66 -14.70 -26.69 -21.55
C ASP A 66 -16.21 -26.51 -21.26
N ASP A 67 -16.75 -27.25 -20.28
CA ASP A 67 -18.17 -27.22 -19.90
C ASP A 67 -18.45 -26.40 -18.62
N THR A 68 -17.43 -25.82 -17.96
CA THR A 68 -17.58 -25.06 -16.71
C THR A 68 -16.62 -23.87 -16.65
N SER A 69 -17.07 -22.71 -17.14
CA SER A 69 -16.28 -21.46 -17.11
C SER A 69 -16.34 -20.71 -15.76
N ASP A 70 -17.32 -21.02 -14.89
CA ASP A 70 -17.47 -20.37 -13.58
C ASP A 70 -16.54 -20.96 -12.51
N HIS A 71 -15.26 -20.64 -12.61
CA HIS A 71 -14.28 -20.98 -11.58
C HIS A 71 -13.23 -19.90 -11.36
N ARG A 72 -12.55 -19.99 -10.21
CA ARG A 72 -11.51 -19.04 -9.79
C ARG A 72 -10.09 -19.43 -10.21
N PHE A 73 -9.93 -20.54 -10.92
CA PHE A 73 -8.62 -21.11 -11.27
C PHE A 73 -8.19 -20.73 -12.69
N SER A 74 -6.88 -20.81 -12.93
CA SER A 74 -6.28 -20.72 -14.26
C SER A 74 -5.44 -21.96 -14.49
N ILE A 75 -5.60 -22.60 -15.63
CA ILE A 75 -4.91 -23.84 -15.99
C ILE A 75 -4.17 -23.60 -17.30
N ILE A 76 -2.93 -24.09 -17.34
CA ILE A 76 -2.09 -24.05 -18.52
C ILE A 76 -1.41 -25.41 -18.66
N ILE A 77 -1.57 -26.03 -19.82
CA ILE A 77 -0.91 -27.30 -20.14
C ILE A 77 0.24 -27.02 -21.10
N VAL A 78 1.45 -27.25 -20.60
CA VAL A 78 2.70 -27.04 -21.36
C VAL A 78 3.22 -28.40 -21.83
N GLY A 79 3.13 -28.66 -23.14
CA GLY A 79 3.52 -29.94 -23.74
C GLY A 79 2.42 -31.01 -23.70
N GLY A 80 2.78 -32.28 -23.94
CA GLY A 80 1.84 -33.41 -24.02
C GLY A 80 1.50 -33.84 -25.46
N ASN A 81 0.34 -34.47 -25.64
CA ASN A 81 -0.23 -34.87 -26.93
C ASN A 81 -0.71 -33.63 -27.73
N GLU A 82 -0.68 -33.71 -29.08
CA GLU A 82 -1.16 -32.66 -30.00
C GLU A 82 -2.58 -32.13 -29.68
N SER A 83 -3.40 -32.92 -28.99
CA SER A 83 -4.78 -32.60 -28.60
C SER A 83 -4.88 -31.67 -27.38
N ILE A 84 -3.87 -31.66 -26.50
CA ILE A 84 -3.88 -30.95 -25.21
C ILE A 84 -2.75 -29.93 -25.08
N ALA A 85 -1.72 -30.03 -25.91
CA ALA A 85 -0.53 -29.20 -25.83
C ALA A 85 -0.85 -27.73 -26.12
N GLY A 86 -0.62 -26.87 -25.13
CA GLY A 86 -0.90 -25.44 -25.22
C GLY A 86 -2.36 -25.06 -24.90
N SER A 87 -3.19 -26.01 -24.46
CA SER A 87 -4.51 -25.69 -23.91
C SER A 87 -4.36 -24.85 -22.65
N SER A 88 -5.17 -23.79 -22.57
CA SER A 88 -5.20 -22.91 -21.41
C SER A 88 -6.59 -22.39 -21.18
N GLU A 89 -7.02 -22.38 -19.93
CA GLU A 89 -8.30 -21.84 -19.52
C GLU A 89 -8.15 -20.95 -18.30
N VAL A 90 -8.90 -19.85 -18.30
CA VAL A 90 -8.98 -18.92 -17.18
C VAL A 90 -10.45 -18.72 -16.91
N GLY A 91 -10.91 -19.13 -15.73
CA GLY A 91 -12.33 -19.04 -15.40
C GLY A 91 -12.79 -17.60 -15.18
N ASP A 92 -14.09 -17.39 -15.34
CA ASP A 92 -14.73 -16.07 -15.32
C ASP A 92 -14.55 -15.35 -13.97
N THR A 93 -14.49 -16.12 -12.88
CA THR A 93 -14.31 -15.62 -11.51
C THR A 93 -12.83 -15.45 -11.13
N HIS A 94 -11.89 -15.70 -12.05
CA HIS A 94 -10.46 -15.59 -11.76
C HIS A 94 -10.05 -14.12 -11.45
N PRO A 95 -9.21 -13.84 -10.43
CA PRO A 95 -8.86 -12.47 -10.01
C PRO A 95 -8.22 -11.58 -11.09
N SER A 96 -7.63 -12.18 -12.13
CA SER A 96 -7.08 -11.44 -13.27
C SER A 96 -8.13 -10.97 -14.26
N VAL A 97 -9.35 -11.52 -14.23
CA VAL A 97 -10.49 -11.06 -15.02
C VAL A 97 -11.00 -9.75 -14.42
N ILE A 98 -10.99 -8.71 -15.24
CA ILE A 98 -11.32 -7.34 -14.81
C ILE A 98 -12.82 -7.07 -14.93
N GLU A 99 -13.51 -7.72 -15.87
CA GLU A 99 -14.93 -7.54 -16.16
C GLU A 99 -15.78 -8.60 -15.46
N GLN A 100 -15.86 -8.54 -14.13
CA GLN A 100 -16.67 -9.47 -13.32
C GLN A 100 -18.10 -8.93 -13.08
N GLY A 101 -18.51 -7.90 -13.83
CA GLY A 101 -19.82 -7.26 -13.68
C GLY A 101 -19.92 -6.30 -12.49
N GLY A 102 -18.80 -5.91 -11.89
CA GLY A 102 -18.75 -4.94 -10.81
C GLY A 102 -19.10 -3.53 -11.29
N PRO A 103 -19.73 -2.68 -10.44
CA PRO A 103 -20.14 -1.32 -10.81
C PRO A 103 -18.99 -0.38 -11.17
N VAL A 104 -17.73 -0.79 -10.97
CA VAL A 104 -16.51 0.01 -11.14
C VAL A 104 -15.59 -0.57 -12.22
N ASP A 105 -15.94 -1.72 -12.81
CA ASP A 105 -15.04 -2.45 -13.71
C ASP A 105 -14.74 -1.63 -14.98
N TRP A 106 -15.67 -0.78 -15.41
CA TRP A 106 -15.51 0.14 -16.53
C TRP A 106 -14.28 1.03 -16.39
N TRP A 107 -13.93 1.48 -15.18
CA TRP A 107 -12.78 2.35 -14.95
C TRP A 107 -11.46 1.60 -15.16
N ALA A 108 -11.36 0.38 -14.61
CA ALA A 108 -10.19 -0.46 -14.77
C ALA A 108 -9.98 -0.87 -16.23
N THR A 109 -11.06 -1.24 -16.94
CA THR A 109 -11.02 -1.57 -18.37
C THR A 109 -10.62 -0.35 -19.21
N THR A 110 -11.14 0.84 -18.89
CA THR A 110 -10.78 2.09 -19.60
C THR A 110 -9.29 2.42 -19.42
N MET A 111 -8.77 2.34 -18.20
CA MET A 111 -7.34 2.57 -17.92
C MET A 111 -6.46 1.53 -18.61
N ARG A 112 -6.86 0.26 -18.61
CA ARG A 112 -6.16 -0.81 -19.34
C ARG A 112 -6.10 -0.50 -20.83
N ASN A 113 -7.23 -0.21 -21.46
CA ASN A 113 -7.31 -0.13 -22.91
C ASN A 113 -6.75 1.18 -23.47
N ASN A 114 -6.86 2.29 -22.74
CA ASN A 114 -6.43 3.61 -23.24
C ASN A 114 -5.04 4.03 -22.73
N VAL A 115 -4.60 3.57 -21.57
CA VAL A 115 -3.33 3.99 -20.96
C VAL A 115 -2.33 2.85 -21.04
N TRP A 116 -2.63 1.70 -20.44
CA TRP A 116 -1.62 0.65 -20.24
C TRP A 116 -1.32 -0.18 -21.49
N ALA A 117 -2.36 -0.57 -22.23
CA ALA A 117 -2.23 -1.39 -23.44
C ALA A 117 -1.49 -0.66 -24.58
N PRO A 118 -1.78 0.62 -24.90
CA PRO A 118 -1.05 1.35 -25.94
C PRO A 118 0.41 1.62 -25.57
N LEU A 119 0.72 1.73 -24.27
CA LEU A 119 2.09 1.92 -23.79
C LEU A 119 2.91 0.63 -23.77
N GLY A 120 2.29 -0.54 -23.94
CA GLY A 120 2.99 -1.83 -23.96
C GLY A 120 3.77 -2.15 -22.68
N LEU A 121 3.42 -1.52 -21.55
CA LEU A 121 4.17 -1.66 -20.30
C LEU A 121 3.82 -2.99 -19.62
N GLY A 122 4.84 -3.76 -19.26
CA GLY A 122 4.68 -4.95 -18.44
C GLY A 122 4.12 -4.64 -17.05
N VAL A 123 3.46 -5.61 -16.42
CA VAL A 123 2.76 -5.46 -15.13
C VAL A 123 3.68 -4.85 -14.06
N ALA A 124 4.94 -5.29 -13.98
CA ALA A 124 5.90 -4.75 -13.01
C ALA A 124 6.14 -3.24 -13.17
N MET A 125 6.24 -2.74 -14.40
CA MET A 125 6.43 -1.31 -14.65
C MET A 125 5.19 -0.50 -14.30
N GLN A 126 3.99 -1.05 -14.53
CA GLN A 126 2.74 -0.40 -14.13
C GLN A 126 2.69 -0.18 -12.61
N TRP A 127 3.08 -1.20 -11.83
CA TRP A 127 3.18 -1.12 -10.37
C TRP A 127 4.19 -0.08 -9.90
N ILE A 128 5.37 -0.02 -10.53
CA ILE A 128 6.40 0.96 -10.17
C ILE A 128 5.91 2.40 -10.43
N ILE A 129 5.31 2.63 -11.60
CA ILE A 129 4.80 3.96 -11.98
C ILE A 129 3.69 4.38 -11.02
N LEU A 130 2.72 3.50 -10.75
CA LEU A 130 1.63 3.78 -9.81
C LEU A 130 2.17 4.05 -8.39
N GLY A 131 3.11 3.22 -7.92
CA GLY A 131 3.76 3.41 -6.63
C GLY A 131 4.50 4.74 -6.51
N LEU A 132 5.20 5.16 -7.58
CA LEU A 132 5.87 6.46 -7.64
C LEU A 132 4.86 7.61 -7.55
N PHE A 133 3.80 7.60 -8.35
CA PHE A 133 2.77 8.65 -8.34
C PHE A 133 2.09 8.77 -6.98
N VAL A 134 1.69 7.63 -6.39
CA VAL A 134 1.07 7.60 -5.07
C VAL A 134 2.05 8.08 -3.99
N GLY A 135 3.31 7.63 -4.04
CA GLY A 135 4.35 8.05 -3.11
C GLY A 135 4.63 9.55 -3.17
N CYS A 136 4.73 10.12 -4.37
CA CYS A 136 4.88 11.56 -4.56
C CYS A 136 3.67 12.32 -4.03
N ALA A 137 2.44 11.90 -4.37
CA ALA A 137 1.22 12.57 -3.92
C ALA A 137 1.07 12.53 -2.39
N MET A 138 1.28 11.36 -1.76
CA MET A 138 1.21 11.22 -0.31
C MET A 138 2.32 11.99 0.41
N GLY A 139 3.53 12.02 -0.15
CA GLY A 139 4.65 12.79 0.40
C GLY A 139 4.40 14.29 0.38
N SER A 140 3.93 14.82 -0.75
CA SER A 140 3.60 16.23 -0.90
C SER A 140 2.44 16.65 0.02
N ALA A 141 1.35 15.87 0.06
CA ALA A 141 0.20 16.16 0.92
C ALA A 141 0.59 16.13 2.41
N GLY A 142 1.41 15.15 2.82
CA GLY A 142 1.88 15.04 4.21
C GLY A 142 2.78 16.21 4.63
N ALA A 143 3.64 16.70 3.72
CA ALA A 143 4.50 17.86 3.98
C ALA A 143 3.69 19.17 4.04
N GLN A 144 2.73 19.36 3.13
CA GLN A 144 1.86 20.54 3.11
C GLN A 144 1.00 20.63 4.37
N ALA A 145 0.38 19.51 4.79
CA ALA A 145 -0.46 19.48 5.99
C ALA A 145 0.31 19.93 7.25
N ARG A 146 1.55 19.47 7.44
CA ARG A 146 2.38 19.87 8.58
C ARG A 146 2.79 21.35 8.53
N SER A 147 3.13 21.85 7.34
CA SER A 147 3.51 23.25 7.14
C SER A 147 2.34 24.20 7.43
N MET A 148 1.15 23.91 6.88
CA MET A 148 -0.05 24.70 7.12
C MET A 148 -0.46 24.65 8.60
N PHE A 149 -0.43 23.46 9.22
CA PHE A 149 -0.80 23.32 10.63
C PHE A 149 0.15 24.08 11.57
N SER A 150 1.45 24.12 11.26
CA SER A 150 2.43 24.88 12.06
C SER A 150 2.18 26.38 12.03
N GLN A 151 1.63 26.93 10.93
CA GLN A 151 1.31 28.36 10.83
C GLN A 151 0.03 28.72 11.58
N LEU A 152 -0.91 27.77 11.67
CA LEU A 152 -2.19 27.93 12.38
C LEU A 152 -2.08 27.69 13.90
N THR A 153 -0.92 27.25 14.40
CA THR A 153 -0.74 26.88 15.80
C THR A 153 -0.15 28.05 16.60
N PRO A 154 -0.81 28.51 17.69
CA PRO A 154 -0.24 29.52 18.57
C PRO A 154 1.01 28.98 19.28
N LYS A 155 2.07 29.79 19.33
CA LYS A 155 3.39 29.43 19.88
C LYS A 155 3.27 29.05 21.36
N THR A 156 2.39 29.72 22.09
CA THR A 156 2.18 29.52 23.54
C THR A 156 1.58 28.15 23.89
N ARG A 157 0.85 27.50 22.96
CA ARG A 157 0.21 26.19 23.17
C ARG A 157 0.64 25.11 22.16
N THR A 158 1.80 25.30 21.53
CA THR A 158 2.33 24.40 20.48
C THR A 158 2.25 22.92 20.85
N SER A 159 2.67 22.53 22.06
CA SER A 159 2.69 21.13 22.50
C SER A 159 1.29 20.49 22.57
N GLU A 160 0.27 21.25 22.94
CA GLU A 160 -1.11 20.76 23.04
C GLU A 160 -1.68 20.51 21.64
N PHE A 161 -1.54 21.48 20.73
CA PHE A 161 -2.03 21.39 19.36
C PHE A 161 -1.32 20.30 18.54
N PHE A 162 0.01 20.17 18.65
CA PHE A 162 0.74 19.07 17.99
C PHE A 162 0.42 17.70 18.60
N GLY A 163 0.12 17.64 19.91
CA GLY A 163 -0.41 16.44 20.56
C GLY A 163 -1.75 16.00 19.97
N PHE A 164 -2.68 16.93 19.79
CA PHE A 164 -3.97 16.67 19.14
C PHE A 164 -3.82 16.30 17.66
N PHE A 165 -2.95 16.97 16.90
CA PHE A 165 -2.66 16.63 15.50
C PHE A 165 -2.18 15.19 15.34
N GLY A 166 -1.25 14.76 16.21
CA GLY A 166 -0.76 13.38 16.23
C GLY A 166 -1.84 12.36 16.61
N PHE A 167 -2.70 12.69 17.57
CA PHE A 167 -3.85 11.85 17.95
C PHE A 167 -4.85 11.70 16.81
N LEU A 168 -5.26 12.81 16.18
CA LEU A 168 -6.19 12.82 15.05
C LEU A 168 -5.65 12.01 13.87
N GLY A 169 -4.35 12.11 13.58
CA GLY A 169 -3.72 11.31 12.52
C GLY A 169 -3.81 9.80 12.78
N LYS A 170 -3.57 9.36 14.02
CA LYS A 170 -3.69 7.93 14.39
C LYS A 170 -5.15 7.45 14.38
N SER A 171 -6.08 8.27 14.88
CA SER A 171 -7.51 7.95 14.85
C SER A 171 -8.04 7.89 13.42
N ALA A 172 -7.61 8.80 12.54
CA ALA A 172 -7.96 8.77 11.12
C ALA A 172 -7.45 7.50 10.42
N ALA A 173 -6.23 7.04 10.73
CA ALA A 173 -5.71 5.79 10.21
C ALA A 173 -6.55 4.58 10.66
N MET A 174 -6.97 4.54 11.93
CA MET A 174 -7.84 3.49 12.47
C MET A 174 -9.24 3.50 11.83
N ILE A 175 -9.83 4.68 11.64
CA ILE A 175 -11.15 4.81 10.99
C ILE A 175 -11.06 4.41 9.51
N GLY A 176 -9.99 4.83 8.82
CA GLY A 176 -9.75 4.50 7.41
C GLY A 176 -9.62 3.00 7.18
N THR A 177 -8.85 2.28 8.02
CA THR A 177 -8.72 0.82 7.92
C THR A 177 -10.04 0.11 8.22
N PHE A 178 -10.79 0.58 9.22
CA PHE A 178 -12.11 0.03 9.55
C PHE A 178 -13.12 0.21 8.40
N LEU A 179 -13.19 1.42 7.84
CA LEU A 179 -14.05 1.73 6.70
C LEU A 179 -13.70 0.87 5.48
N TYR A 180 -12.41 0.71 5.19
CA TYR A 180 -11.94 -0.15 4.10
C TYR A 180 -12.28 -1.63 4.35
N GLY A 181 -12.15 -2.11 5.59
CA GLY A 181 -12.53 -3.47 5.98
C GLY A 181 -14.01 -3.76 5.73
N ILE A 182 -14.89 -2.84 6.12
CA ILE A 182 -16.33 -2.96 5.87
C ILE A 182 -16.63 -2.90 4.36
N ALA A 183 -16.03 -1.95 3.65
CA ALA A 183 -16.27 -1.78 2.22
C ALA A 183 -15.80 -2.99 1.40
N SER A 184 -14.64 -3.57 1.75
CA SER A 184 -14.07 -4.74 1.06
C SER A 184 -14.85 -6.02 1.30
N THR A 185 -15.43 -6.18 2.49
CA THR A 185 -16.28 -7.35 2.81
C THR A 185 -17.68 -7.25 2.20
N ALA A 186 -18.26 -6.06 2.12
CA ALA A 186 -19.62 -5.86 1.63
C ALA A 186 -19.74 -5.77 0.10
N ALA A 187 -18.77 -5.14 -0.58
CA ALA A 187 -18.89 -4.79 -2.00
C ALA A 187 -17.70 -5.26 -2.87
N GLY A 188 -16.76 -6.02 -2.31
CA GLY A 188 -15.57 -6.51 -3.00
C GLY A 188 -14.42 -5.49 -3.04
N SER A 189 -13.22 -5.98 -3.37
CA SER A 189 -11.98 -5.19 -3.32
C SER A 189 -11.99 -3.96 -4.23
N ARG A 190 -12.63 -4.06 -5.41
CA ARG A 190 -12.69 -2.97 -6.40
C ARG A 190 -13.54 -1.80 -5.90
N VAL A 191 -14.69 -2.08 -5.30
CA VAL A 191 -15.58 -1.05 -4.72
C VAL A 191 -14.98 -0.47 -3.44
N ALA A 192 -14.23 -1.26 -2.67
CA ALA A 192 -13.52 -0.78 -1.49
C ALA A 192 -12.48 0.31 -1.80
N ILE A 193 -11.83 0.25 -2.97
CA ILE A 193 -10.89 1.31 -3.37
C ILE A 193 -11.62 2.63 -3.65
N LEU A 194 -12.84 2.59 -4.19
CA LEU A 194 -13.63 3.82 -4.42
C LEU A 194 -13.98 4.54 -3.12
N THR A 195 -14.22 3.81 -2.02
CA THR A 195 -14.55 4.47 -0.75
C THR A 195 -13.39 5.32 -0.24
N VAL A 196 -12.15 4.87 -0.46
CA VAL A 196 -10.94 5.65 -0.17
C VAL A 196 -10.90 6.92 -1.02
N THR A 197 -11.21 6.82 -2.32
CA THR A 197 -11.30 7.98 -3.22
C THR A 197 -12.35 8.99 -2.74
N VAL A 198 -13.53 8.53 -2.32
CA VAL A 198 -14.59 9.41 -1.80
C VAL A 198 -14.14 10.15 -0.54
N VAL A 199 -13.46 9.46 0.39
CA VAL A 199 -12.92 10.09 1.60
C VAL A 199 -11.86 11.14 1.26
N ILE A 200 -10.97 10.86 0.32
CA ILE A 200 -9.96 11.82 -0.15
C ILE A 200 -10.65 13.06 -0.74
N LEU A 201 -11.62 12.89 -1.64
CA LEU A 201 -12.34 14.00 -2.27
C LEU A 201 -13.12 14.83 -1.24
N ALA A 202 -13.80 14.18 -0.30
CA ALA A 202 -14.50 14.84 0.79
C ALA A 202 -13.53 15.65 1.67
N GLY A 203 -12.37 15.07 2.00
CA GLY A 203 -11.30 15.75 2.71
C GLY A 203 -10.77 16.97 1.95
N THR A 204 -10.46 16.81 0.67
CA THR A 204 -9.99 17.90 -0.20
C THR A 204 -11.01 19.04 -0.27
N TYR A 205 -12.29 18.71 -0.46
CA TYR A 205 -13.37 19.70 -0.48
C TYR A 205 -13.53 20.42 0.87
N LEU A 206 -13.39 19.71 1.99
CA LEU A 206 -13.45 20.33 3.31
C LEU A 206 -12.26 21.28 3.52
N THR A 207 -11.06 20.87 3.12
CA THR A 207 -9.85 21.69 3.28
C THR A 207 -9.82 22.91 2.37
N SER A 208 -10.48 22.87 1.20
CA SER A 208 -10.53 24.03 0.30
C SER A 208 -11.41 25.18 0.82
N ARG A 209 -12.17 24.95 1.90
CA ARG A 209 -13.01 25.96 2.56
C ARG A 209 -12.30 26.66 3.72
N ILE A 210 -11.08 26.25 4.05
CA ILE A 210 -10.31 26.82 5.17
C ILE A 210 -9.60 28.09 4.70
N ASP A 211 -9.87 29.19 5.38
CA ASP A 211 -9.14 30.45 5.21
C ASP A 211 -7.89 30.43 6.10
N LEU A 212 -6.71 30.46 5.47
CA LEU A 212 -5.43 30.39 6.15
C LEU A 212 -5.03 31.73 6.77
N GLU A 213 -5.36 32.84 6.11
CA GLU A 213 -4.97 34.17 6.54
C GLU A 213 -5.70 34.53 7.83
N GLU A 214 -6.99 34.22 7.89
CA GLU A 214 -7.77 34.36 9.11
C GLU A 214 -7.26 33.45 10.24
N GLY A 215 -6.91 32.21 9.92
CA GLY A 215 -6.41 31.26 10.90
C GLY A 215 -5.07 31.68 11.52
N ILE A 216 -4.15 32.25 10.73
CA ILE A 216 -2.87 32.79 11.21
C ILE A 216 -3.12 34.02 12.10
N ARG A 217 -4.02 34.93 11.68
CA ARG A 217 -4.39 36.12 12.45
C ARG A 217 -4.91 35.75 13.84
N VAL A 218 -5.83 34.79 13.93
CA VAL A 218 -6.37 34.31 15.21
C VAL A 218 -5.28 33.67 16.08
N ALA A 219 -4.35 32.92 15.49
CA ALA A 219 -3.24 32.33 16.24
C ALA A 219 -2.31 33.40 16.83
N GLU A 220 -2.02 34.47 16.08
CA GLU A 220 -1.21 35.60 16.55
C GLU A 220 -1.93 36.41 17.65
N GLU A 221 -3.24 36.65 17.50
CA GLU A 221 -4.06 37.34 18.51
C GLU A 221 -4.13 36.57 19.84
N GLU A 222 -4.19 35.23 19.79
CA GLU A 222 -4.14 34.37 20.99
C GLU A 222 -2.77 34.39 21.67
N ASP A 223 -1.67 34.39 20.89
CA ASP A 223 -0.32 34.51 21.43
C ASP A 223 -0.08 35.87 22.10
N ALA A 224 -0.53 36.96 21.48
CA ALA A 224 -0.41 38.31 22.04
C ALA A 224 -1.28 38.48 23.30
N ARG A 225 -2.46 37.83 23.37
CA ARG A 225 -3.26 37.75 24.62
C ARG A 225 -2.55 36.97 25.72
N ALA A 226 -1.95 35.82 25.39
CA ALA A 226 -1.20 35.01 26.35
C ALA A 226 0.07 35.70 26.86
N ASN A 227 0.70 36.55 26.03
CA ASN A 227 1.86 37.38 26.40
C ASN A 227 1.48 38.69 27.12
N GLY A 228 0.19 39.01 27.24
CA GLY A 228 -0.30 40.21 27.94
C GLY A 228 -0.23 41.51 27.14
N GLU A 229 -0.08 41.43 25.81
CA GLU A 229 0.01 42.60 24.91
C GLU A 229 -1.36 43.15 24.51
N ILE A 230 -2.43 42.35 24.66
CA ILE A 230 -3.84 42.72 24.41
C ILE A 230 -4.68 42.40 25.66
N PRO A 231 -5.62 43.28 26.10
CA PRO A 231 -6.47 42.98 27.26
C PRO A 231 -7.31 41.73 27.02
N LEU A 232 -7.45 40.90 28.05
CA LEU A 232 -8.39 39.78 28.06
C LEU A 232 -9.81 40.37 28.20
N GLU A 233 -10.67 40.15 27.22
CA GLU A 233 -12.13 40.34 27.35
C GLU A 233 -12.76 39.26 28.23
#